data_AF-A0A5B0FLJ2-F1
#
_entry.id   AF-A0A5B0FLJ2-F1
#
_cell.length_a   1.000
_cell.length_b   1.000
_cell.length_c   1.000
_cell.angle_alpha   90.00
_cell.angle_beta   90.00
_cell.angle_gamma   90.00
#
_symmetry.space_group_name_H-M   'P 1'
#
loop_
_entity.id
_entity.type
_entity.pdbx_description
1 polymer ?
#
loop_
_entity_poly.entity_id
_entity_poly.type
_entity_poly.pdbx_seq_one_letter_code
_entity_poly.pdbx_strand_id
1 'polypeptide(L)'
;MKFDDLYQKTIKYYPTSIDISDGKFLEETNGFRFDNLSNAWDLAESYAENEWQDLLIWTIFGYLHNKARSLFTSKESEIMTLSTVIDIEDLEMDFLSDLQEEGYEDMLKEYLK
;
A
#
# COMPACT_ATOMS: atom_id res chain seq x y z
N MET A 1 3.17 19.00 -0.24
CA MET A 1 2.43 18.38 0.90
C MET A 1 3.39 17.53 1.74
N LYS A 2 3.28 17.47 3.09
CA LYS A 2 4.16 16.58 3.89
C LYS A 2 3.65 15.14 3.88
N PHE A 3 4.55 14.17 3.81
CA PHE A 3 4.20 12.74 3.80
C PHE A 3 3.39 12.32 5.02
N ASP A 4 3.84 12.66 6.24
CA ASP A 4 3.12 12.34 7.47
C ASP A 4 1.65 12.78 7.44
N ASP A 5 1.37 14.01 6.97
CA ASP A 5 0.02 14.54 6.89
C ASP A 5 -0.84 13.78 5.87
N LEU A 6 -0.24 13.39 4.74
CA LEU A 6 -0.90 12.59 3.72
C LEU A 6 -1.16 11.17 4.23
N TYR A 7 -0.16 10.54 4.86
CA TYR A 7 -0.26 9.22 5.46
C TYR A 7 -1.37 9.14 6.52
N GLN A 8 -1.41 10.06 7.48
CA GLN A 8 -2.46 10.06 8.50
C GLN A 8 -3.87 10.24 7.91
N LYS A 9 -3.99 10.95 6.79
CA LYS A 9 -5.26 11.10 6.08
C LYS A 9 -5.65 9.84 5.32
N THR A 10 -4.69 9.13 4.75
CA THR A 10 -4.93 8.01 3.83
C THR A 10 -5.03 6.67 4.56
N ILE A 11 -4.19 6.41 5.56
CA ILE A 11 -4.12 5.10 6.23
C ILE A 11 -5.43 4.71 6.92
N LYS A 12 -6.22 5.71 7.35
CA LYS A 12 -7.53 5.51 7.97
C LYS A 12 -8.57 4.88 7.03
N TYR A 13 -8.32 4.88 5.72
CA TYR A 13 -9.19 4.24 4.72
C TYR A 13 -8.96 2.72 4.64
N TYR A 14 -7.81 2.25 5.11
CA TYR A 14 -7.53 0.83 5.25
C TYR A 14 -8.04 0.29 6.60
N PRO A 15 -8.46 -0.98 6.66
CA PRO A 15 -8.77 -1.63 7.94
C PRO A 15 -7.49 -1.79 8.78
N THR A 16 -7.62 -1.80 10.11
CA THR A 16 -6.47 -1.94 11.02
C THR A 16 -5.73 -3.26 10.89
N SER A 17 -6.41 -4.29 10.38
CA SER A 17 -5.87 -5.62 10.13
C SER A 17 -6.52 -6.24 8.90
N ILE A 18 -5.76 -7.05 8.16
CA ILE A 18 -6.20 -7.75 6.95
C ILE A 18 -5.90 -9.24 7.12
N ASP A 19 -6.90 -10.08 6.89
CA ASP A 19 -6.73 -11.53 6.80
C ASP A 19 -6.12 -11.87 5.43
N ILE A 20 -4.98 -12.55 5.43
CA ILE A 20 -4.22 -12.95 4.24
C ILE A 20 -4.21 -14.48 4.04
N SER A 21 -5.03 -15.22 4.79
CA SER A 21 -5.16 -16.68 4.65
C SER A 21 -5.72 -17.11 3.29
N ASP A 22 -6.37 -16.19 2.58
CA ASP A 22 -6.93 -16.37 1.24
C ASP A 22 -5.88 -16.27 0.12
N GLY A 23 -4.60 -16.10 0.48
CA GLY A 23 -3.47 -16.03 -0.42
C GLY A 23 -3.40 -17.20 -1.40
N LYS A 24 -3.25 -16.88 -2.69
CA LYS A 24 -3.10 -17.86 -3.78
C LYS A 24 -1.88 -17.52 -4.61
N PHE A 25 -1.05 -18.52 -4.86
CA PHE A 25 -0.01 -18.42 -5.87
C PHE A 25 -0.63 -18.55 -7.26
N LEU A 26 -0.28 -17.63 -8.15
CA LEU A 26 -0.72 -17.61 -9.54
C LEU A 26 0.43 -18.09 -10.42
N GLU A 27 0.37 -19.35 -10.87
CA GLU A 27 1.44 -19.96 -11.68
C GLU A 27 1.73 -19.19 -12.98
N GLU A 28 0.68 -18.66 -13.62
CA GLU A 28 0.78 -17.96 -14.91
C GLU A 28 1.59 -16.67 -14.85
N THR A 29 1.55 -15.97 -13.71
CA THR A 29 2.23 -14.68 -13.51
C THR A 29 3.38 -14.77 -12.52
N ASN A 30 3.64 -15.96 -11.96
CA ASN A 30 4.55 -16.17 -10.83
C ASN A 30 4.26 -15.18 -9.66
N GLY A 31 2.97 -14.86 -9.49
CA GLY A 31 2.49 -13.82 -8.57
C GLY A 31 1.70 -14.36 -7.40
N PHE A 32 1.29 -13.48 -6.51
CA PHE A 32 0.37 -13.79 -5.41
C PHE A 32 -0.88 -12.92 -5.51
N ARG A 33 -2.02 -13.52 -5.16
CA ARG A 33 -3.31 -12.83 -5.05
C ARG A 33 -3.87 -13.03 -3.66
N PHE A 34 -4.34 -11.94 -3.07
CA PHE A 34 -4.99 -11.87 -1.76
C PHE A 34 -6.30 -11.08 -1.97
N ASP A 35 -7.42 -11.78 -2.07
CA ASP A 35 -8.73 -11.18 -2.35
C ASP A 35 -9.12 -10.18 -1.25
N ASN A 36 -8.84 -10.49 0.01
CA ASN A 36 -9.08 -9.60 1.15
C ASN A 36 -8.24 -8.32 1.10
N LEU A 37 -6.98 -8.41 0.67
CA LEU A 37 -6.12 -7.23 0.50
C LEU A 37 -6.60 -6.38 -0.69
N SER A 38 -6.99 -7.00 -1.80
CA SER A 38 -7.58 -6.30 -2.95
C SER A 38 -8.86 -5.57 -2.56
N ASN A 39 -9.76 -6.21 -1.80
CA ASN A 39 -10.97 -5.55 -1.32
C ASN A 39 -10.67 -4.37 -0.38
N ALA A 40 -9.61 -4.47 0.44
CA ALA A 40 -9.18 -3.37 1.30
C ALA A 40 -8.64 -2.18 0.48
N TRP A 41 -7.93 -2.45 -0.61
CA TRP A 41 -7.48 -1.44 -1.56
C TRP A 41 -8.66 -0.79 -2.31
N ASP A 42 -9.59 -1.58 -2.87
CA ASP A 42 -10.79 -1.08 -3.56
C ASP A 42 -11.60 -0.13 -2.65
N LEU A 43 -11.73 -0.50 -1.36
CA LEU A 43 -12.37 0.35 -0.36
C LEU A 43 -11.59 1.64 -0.14
N ALA A 44 -10.28 1.56 0.04
CA ALA A 44 -9.44 2.73 0.28
C ALA A 44 -9.47 3.71 -0.90
N GLU A 45 -9.37 3.19 -2.12
CA GLU A 45 -9.44 3.96 -3.37
C GLU A 45 -10.77 4.70 -3.50
N SER A 46 -11.90 4.09 -3.08
CA SER A 46 -13.21 4.75 -3.10
C SER A 46 -13.34 6.00 -2.21
N TYR A 47 -12.40 6.20 -1.27
CA TYR A 47 -12.34 7.37 -0.38
C TYR A 47 -11.33 8.43 -0.82
N ALA A 48 -10.57 8.20 -1.89
CA ALA A 48 -9.59 9.14 -2.35
C ALA A 48 -10.24 10.44 -2.87
N GLU A 49 -9.74 11.57 -2.41
CA GLU A 49 -10.27 12.89 -2.77
C GLU A 49 -9.42 13.62 -3.82
N ASN A 50 -8.19 13.14 -4.07
CA ASN A 50 -7.23 13.76 -4.99
C ASN A 50 -6.07 12.80 -5.31
N GLU A 51 -5.31 13.17 -6.34
CA GLU A 51 -4.20 12.38 -6.89
C GLU A 51 -3.09 12.04 -5.87
N TRP A 52 -2.88 12.87 -4.83
CA TRP A 52 -1.93 12.54 -3.76
C TRP A 52 -2.41 11.36 -2.92
N GLN A 53 -3.71 11.34 -2.61
CA GLN A 53 -4.30 10.22 -1.89
C GLN A 53 -4.33 8.97 -2.77
N ASP A 54 -4.70 9.11 -4.06
CA ASP A 54 -4.69 7.99 -5.02
C ASP A 54 -3.29 7.33 -5.08
N LEU A 55 -2.24 8.15 -5.26
CA LEU A 55 -0.87 7.66 -5.33
C LEU A 55 -0.47 6.97 -4.03
N LEU A 56 -0.72 7.57 -2.87
CA LEU A 56 -0.35 6.94 -1.60
C LEU A 56 -1.17 5.67 -1.32
N ILE A 57 -2.44 5.61 -1.73
CA ILE A 57 -3.26 4.39 -1.62
C ILE A 57 -2.64 3.27 -2.43
N TRP A 58 -2.20 3.57 -3.65
CA TRP A 58 -1.49 2.63 -4.51
C TRP A 58 -0.17 2.16 -3.88
N THR A 59 0.65 3.09 -3.38
CA THR A 59 1.91 2.76 -2.69
C THR A 59 1.65 1.87 -1.47
N ILE A 60 0.67 2.19 -0.63
CA ILE A 60 0.30 1.37 0.54
C ILE A 60 -0.11 -0.03 0.08
N PHE A 61 -0.91 -0.15 -0.98
CA PHE A 61 -1.30 -1.45 -1.50
C PHE A 61 -0.09 -2.28 -1.95
N GLY A 62 0.83 -1.70 -2.72
CA GLY A 62 2.07 -2.36 -3.15
C GLY A 62 2.93 -2.82 -1.97
N TYR A 63 3.11 -1.93 -0.99
CA TYR A 63 3.84 -2.23 0.25
C TYR A 63 3.21 -3.41 1.01
N LEU A 64 1.89 -3.34 1.25
CA LEU A 64 1.15 -4.37 1.97
C LEU A 64 1.12 -5.70 1.20
N HIS A 65 1.09 -5.67 -0.13
CA HIS A 65 1.14 -6.87 -0.97
C HIS A 65 2.47 -7.61 -0.81
N ASN A 66 3.57 -6.87 -0.80
CA ASN A 66 4.90 -7.43 -0.53
C ASN A 66 5.01 -8.04 0.88
N LYS A 67 4.47 -7.35 1.90
CA LYS A 67 4.43 -7.89 3.27
C LYS A 67 3.54 -9.13 3.37
N ALA A 68 2.36 -9.11 2.77
CA ALA A 68 1.43 -10.24 2.74
C ALA A 68 2.08 -11.47 2.08
N ARG A 69 2.76 -11.28 0.95
CA ARG A 69 3.54 -12.35 0.29
C ARG A 69 4.60 -12.95 1.22
N SER A 70 5.35 -12.11 1.92
CA SER A 70 6.40 -12.55 2.84
C SER A 70 5.81 -13.42 3.96
N LEU A 71 4.79 -12.90 4.66
CA LEU A 71 4.11 -13.58 5.78
C LEU A 71 3.43 -14.89 5.35
N PHE A 72 2.78 -14.88 4.19
CA PHE A 72 2.11 -16.06 3.64
C PHE A 72 3.10 -17.16 3.26
N THR A 73 4.22 -16.78 2.64
CA THR A 73 5.28 -17.73 2.24
C THR A 73 6.01 -18.32 3.44
N SER A 74 6.27 -17.51 4.47
CA SER A 74 6.94 -17.94 5.71
C SER A 74 6.00 -18.73 6.65
N LYS A 75 4.68 -18.66 6.45
CA LYS A 75 3.64 -19.19 7.36
C LYS A 75 3.73 -18.59 8.76
N GLU A 76 4.23 -17.36 8.87
CA GLU A 76 4.39 -16.67 10.15
C GLU A 76 3.05 -16.13 10.69
N SER A 77 2.15 -15.72 9.80
CA SER A 77 0.82 -15.22 10.19
C SER A 77 -0.17 -15.29 9.03
N GLU A 78 -1.43 -15.49 9.38
CA GLU A 78 -2.59 -15.36 8.50
C GLU A 78 -3.29 -14.00 8.65
N ILE A 79 -2.91 -13.20 9.66
CA ILE A 79 -3.45 -11.86 9.91
C ILE A 79 -2.32 -10.84 9.90
N MET A 80 -2.46 -9.84 9.05
CA MET A 80 -1.53 -8.73 8.91
C MET A 80 -2.08 -7.49 9.63
N THR A 81 -1.43 -7.06 10.70
CA THR A 81 -1.81 -5.84 11.46
C THR A 81 -1.01 -4.64 10.94
N LEU A 82 -1.68 -3.62 10.42
CA LEU A 82 -1.03 -2.53 9.68
C LEU A 82 0.01 -1.78 10.53
N SER A 83 -0.32 -1.48 11.79
CA SER A 83 0.57 -0.78 12.72
C SER A 83 1.85 -1.55 13.07
N THR A 84 1.91 -2.85 12.78
CA THR A 84 3.09 -3.68 13.05
C THR A 84 3.89 -3.99 11.80
N VAL A 85 3.28 -3.91 10.60
CA VAL A 85 3.94 -4.27 9.34
C VAL A 85 4.38 -3.07 8.53
N ILE A 86 3.73 -1.92 8.70
CA ILE A 86 4.10 -0.68 8.03
C ILE A 86 5.25 -0.04 8.81
N ASP A 87 6.41 -0.03 8.17
CA ASP A 87 7.47 0.90 8.49
C ASP A 87 7.24 2.18 7.70
N ILE A 88 7.14 3.32 8.40
CA ILE A 88 6.80 4.61 7.78
C ILE A 88 7.93 5.12 6.89
N GLU A 89 9.19 4.88 7.26
CA GLU A 89 10.35 5.33 6.48
C GLU A 89 10.45 4.53 5.18
N ASP A 90 10.28 3.21 5.25
CA ASP A 90 10.24 2.36 4.05
C ASP A 90 9.06 2.75 3.13
N LEU A 91 7.88 3.00 3.71
CA LEU A 91 6.71 3.39 2.91
C LEU A 91 6.89 4.78 2.26
N GLU A 92 7.54 5.72 2.93
CA GLU A 92 7.88 7.02 2.33
C GLU A 92 8.88 6.87 1.18
N MET A 93 9.84 5.95 1.29
CA MET A 93 10.76 5.63 0.20
C MET A 93 10.03 5.04 -1.01
N ASP A 94 9.11 4.10 -0.80
CA ASP A 94 8.27 3.53 -1.87
C ASP A 94 7.41 4.62 -2.51
N PHE A 95 6.80 5.50 -1.70
CA PHE A 95 6.00 6.62 -2.20
C PHE A 95 6.83 7.60 -3.05
N LEU A 96 8.06 7.92 -2.61
CA LEU A 96 8.97 8.77 -3.37
C LEU A 96 9.39 8.10 -4.68
N SER A 97 9.55 6.77 -4.70
CA SER A 97 9.82 6.02 -5.92
C SER A 97 8.64 6.11 -6.90
N ASP A 98 7.41 5.87 -6.43
CA ASP A 98 6.20 6.00 -7.25
C ASP A 98 6.02 7.43 -7.78
N LEU A 99 6.38 8.43 -6.99
CA LEU A 99 6.33 9.85 -7.37
C LEU A 99 7.38 10.23 -8.45
N GLN A 100 8.41 9.41 -8.63
CA GLN A 100 9.44 9.60 -9.68
C GLN A 100 9.07 8.97 -11.02
N GLU A 101 8.00 8.19 -11.07
CA GLU A 101 7.48 7.59 -12.31
C GLU A 101 6.90 8.64 -13.26
N GLU A 102 6.84 8.29 -14.55
CA GLU A 102 6.28 9.16 -15.59
C GLU A 102 4.81 9.51 -15.28
N GLY A 103 4.49 10.81 -15.34
CA GLY A 103 3.14 11.33 -15.10
C GLY A 103 2.93 12.02 -13.74
N TYR A 104 3.91 11.95 -12.82
CA TYR A 104 3.84 12.60 -11.51
C TYR A 104 4.82 13.79 -11.35
N GLU A 105 5.37 14.32 -12.44
CA GLU A 105 6.47 15.30 -12.40
C GLU A 105 6.10 16.59 -11.67
N ASP A 106 4.85 17.03 -11.77
CA ASP A 106 4.38 18.26 -11.11
C ASP A 106 4.15 18.03 -9.61
N MET A 107 3.66 16.86 -9.21
CA MET A 107 3.56 16.46 -7.81
C MET A 107 4.97 16.32 -7.21
N LEU A 108 5.91 15.68 -7.89
CA LEU A 108 7.31 15.58 -7.43
C LEU A 108 7.94 16.95 -7.18
N LYS A 109 7.75 17.91 -8.10
CA LYS A 109 8.23 19.29 -7.92
C LYS A 109 7.58 20.00 -6.72
N GLU A 110 6.32 19.70 -6.41
CA GLU A 110 5.66 20.23 -5.22
C GLU A 110 6.19 19.57 -3.94
N TYR A 111 6.45 18.27 -3.98
CA TYR A 111 6.95 17.50 -2.83
C TYR A 111 8.34 17.95 -2.37
N LEU A 112 9.23 18.30 -3.32
CA LEU A 112 10.60 18.72 -3.04
C LEU A 112 10.76 20.17 -2.58
N LYS A 113 9.67 20.94 -2.43
CA LYS A 113 9.68 22.33 -1.95
C LYS A 113 9.50 22.43 -0.45
#